data_AF-A0A7C4HZ64-F1
#
_entry.id   AF-A0A7C4HZ64-F1
#
_cell.length_a   1.000
_cell.length_b   1.000
_cell.length_c   1.000
_cell.angle_alpha   90.00
_cell.angle_beta   90.00
_cell.angle_gamma   90.00
#
_symmetry.space_group_name_H-M   'P 1'
#
loop_
_entity.id
_entity.type
_entity.pdbx_description
1 polymer ?
#
loop_
_entity_poly.entity_id
_entity_poly.type
_entity_poly.pdbx_seq_one_letter_code
_entity_poly.pdbx_strand_id
1 'polypeptide(L)'
;MGNYYLPKGMRPSTLEERKQFYSSEFSLDMVKKWFSGWRGKIVFAVIIGRHTRIFPPEYEEDASTTILIDNYVDLKDVKGWILEFLPESVYYDRSVYDEQGRAIGQEMAFDLDPENLTCPIHGSLEDKMRRHEGLSFCEVELEIVKNETIKLYEELSKRFSNLRVVYSGRGFHIHVLDEEAFGWSAEKRGELAKEMKNKGFMIDEWVTSGSMRLIRLPYSLHGMVSRIVTPIDISELDHFNPIEDERCIPSFLKHKSLLRG
;
A
#
# COMPACT_ATOMS: atom_id res chain seq x y z
N MET A 1 23.89 5.03 -0.35
CA MET A 1 22.62 4.30 -0.19
C MET A 1 22.77 3.44 1.05
N GLY A 2 21.85 3.54 2.03
CA GLY A 2 21.82 2.58 3.13
C GLY A 2 21.56 1.18 2.56
N ASN A 3 22.22 0.15 3.11
CA ASN A 3 21.95 -1.22 2.68
C ASN A 3 20.58 -1.62 3.24
N TYR A 4 19.55 -1.61 2.38
CA TYR A 4 18.26 -2.20 2.75
C TYR A 4 18.36 -3.72 2.69
N TYR A 5 18.00 -4.38 3.78
CA TYR A 5 17.81 -5.83 3.82
C TYR A 5 16.33 -6.10 3.55
N LEU A 6 16.06 -6.71 2.39
CA LEU A 6 14.72 -7.07 1.94
C LEU A 6 14.60 -8.60 1.89
N PRO A 7 13.38 -9.15 2.03
CA PRO A 7 13.14 -10.57 1.86
C PRO A 7 13.60 -11.09 0.50
N LYS A 8 13.78 -12.42 0.40
CA LYS A 8 14.28 -13.07 -0.82
C LYS A 8 13.45 -12.67 -2.04
N GLY A 9 14.12 -12.29 -3.13
CA GLY A 9 13.47 -11.92 -4.38
C GLY A 9 12.75 -10.56 -4.36
N MET A 10 12.84 -9.79 -3.27
CA MET A 10 12.41 -8.39 -3.23
C MET A 10 13.61 -7.47 -3.48
N ARG A 11 13.40 -6.44 -4.30
CA ARG A 11 14.40 -5.40 -4.58
C ARG A 11 13.74 -4.18 -5.22
N PRO A 12 14.45 -3.03 -5.26
CA PRO A 12 14.03 -1.92 -6.10
C PRO A 12 13.89 -2.31 -7.57
N SER A 13 12.81 -1.88 -8.19
CA SER A 13 12.55 -1.98 -9.63
C SER A 13 13.25 -0.85 -10.38
N THR A 14 13.74 -1.14 -11.58
CA THR A 14 14.27 -0.12 -12.50
C THR A 14 13.14 0.64 -13.18
N LEU A 15 13.44 1.79 -13.80
CA LEU A 15 12.45 2.54 -14.60
C LEU A 15 11.89 1.70 -15.75
N GLU A 16 12.74 0.91 -16.41
CA GLU A 16 12.31 0.02 -17.50
C GLU A 16 11.35 -1.08 -16.99
N GLU A 17 11.63 -1.65 -15.82
CA GLU A 17 10.74 -2.65 -15.20
C GLU A 17 9.39 -2.05 -14.77
N ARG A 18 9.40 -0.81 -14.23
CA ARG A 18 8.17 -0.07 -13.94
C ARG A 18 7.38 0.20 -15.21
N LYS A 19 8.04 0.64 -16.28
CA LYS A 19 7.43 0.90 -17.59
C LYS A 19 6.82 -0.36 -18.18
N GLN A 20 7.55 -1.48 -18.15
CA GLN A 20 7.06 -2.80 -18.57
C GLN A 20 5.80 -3.19 -17.80
N PHE A 21 5.83 -3.12 -16.46
CA PHE A 21 4.70 -3.49 -15.62
C PHE A 21 3.46 -2.65 -15.92
N TYR A 22 3.59 -1.31 -15.92
CA TYR A 22 2.45 -0.43 -16.16
C TYR A 22 1.94 -0.51 -17.59
N SER A 23 2.79 -0.81 -18.57
CA SER A 23 2.35 -0.98 -19.96
C SER A 23 1.56 -2.26 -20.16
N SER A 24 2.05 -3.38 -19.60
CA SER A 24 1.63 -4.73 -20.00
C SER A 24 0.84 -5.52 -18.95
N GLU A 25 1.03 -5.24 -17.65
CA GLU A 25 0.45 -6.03 -16.55
C GLU A 25 -0.60 -5.25 -15.75
N PHE A 26 -0.45 -3.93 -15.62
CA PHE A 26 -1.36 -3.09 -14.86
C PHE A 26 -2.75 -3.02 -15.51
N SER A 27 -3.75 -3.59 -14.81
CA SER A 27 -5.12 -3.73 -15.30
C SER A 27 -6.04 -2.63 -14.78
N LEU A 28 -6.52 -1.78 -15.69
CA LEU A 28 -7.50 -0.74 -15.38
C LEU A 28 -8.87 -1.31 -15.01
N ASP A 29 -9.22 -2.49 -15.52
CA ASP A 29 -10.48 -3.15 -15.18
C ASP A 29 -10.49 -3.61 -13.72
N MET A 30 -9.34 -4.10 -13.22
CA MET A 30 -9.18 -4.47 -11.81
C MET A 30 -9.24 -3.25 -10.90
N VAL A 31 -8.59 -2.14 -11.29
CA VAL A 31 -8.68 -0.85 -10.57
C VAL A 31 -10.12 -0.34 -10.56
N LYS A 32 -10.82 -0.39 -11.70
CA LYS A 32 -12.24 -0.01 -11.79
C LYS A 32 -13.12 -0.88 -10.89
N LYS A 33 -12.86 -2.19 -10.84
CA LYS A 33 -13.56 -3.13 -9.96
C LYS A 33 -13.29 -2.84 -8.48
N TRP A 34 -12.06 -2.46 -8.13
CA TRP A 34 -11.70 -2.08 -6.75
C TRP A 34 -12.61 -0.97 -6.22
N PHE A 35 -12.79 0.08 -7.03
CA PHE A 35 -13.64 1.23 -6.73
C PHE A 35 -15.12 1.04 -7.05
N SER A 36 -15.56 -0.18 -7.36
CA SER A 36 -16.98 -0.45 -7.61
C SER A 36 -17.81 -0.08 -6.38
N GLY A 37 -18.77 0.83 -6.56
CA GLY A 37 -19.64 1.35 -5.49
C GLY A 37 -19.18 2.67 -4.87
N TRP A 38 -17.99 3.17 -5.21
CA TRP A 38 -17.54 4.49 -4.78
C TRP A 38 -18.34 5.59 -5.49
N ARG A 39 -18.80 6.58 -4.74
CA ARG A 39 -19.65 7.67 -5.24
C ARG A 39 -18.90 9.00 -5.28
N GLY A 40 -18.18 9.28 -6.37
CA GLY A 40 -17.55 10.58 -6.57
C GLY A 40 -16.19 10.46 -7.23
N LYS A 41 -15.51 11.59 -7.33
CA LYS A 41 -14.18 11.65 -7.95
C LYS A 41 -13.13 11.14 -6.98
N ILE A 42 -12.27 10.24 -7.46
CA ILE A 42 -11.12 9.71 -6.72
C ILE A 42 -9.91 10.58 -7.05
N VAL A 43 -9.12 10.98 -6.07
CA VAL A 43 -7.82 11.61 -6.33
C VAL A 43 -6.76 10.53 -6.31
N PHE A 44 -5.94 10.46 -7.34
CA PHE A 44 -4.76 9.57 -7.35
C PHE A 44 -3.54 10.36 -6.92
N ALA A 45 -2.49 9.67 -6.50
CA ALA A 45 -1.21 10.30 -6.22
C ALA A 45 -0.06 9.37 -6.56
N VAL A 46 1.10 9.95 -6.86
CA VAL A 46 2.32 9.22 -7.11
C VAL A 46 3.48 9.79 -6.30
N ILE A 47 4.40 8.90 -5.93
CA ILE A 47 5.72 9.25 -5.40
C ILE A 47 6.75 8.63 -6.34
N ILE A 48 7.60 9.46 -6.94
CA ILE A 48 8.44 9.05 -8.06
C ILE A 48 9.62 8.18 -7.61
N GLY A 49 10.36 8.60 -6.59
CA GLY A 49 11.58 7.91 -6.17
C GLY A 49 12.12 8.33 -4.81
N ARG A 50 11.23 8.66 -3.86
CA ARG A 50 11.58 9.16 -2.52
C ARG A 50 12.63 8.30 -1.82
N HIS A 51 12.44 6.98 -1.81
CA HIS A 51 13.28 6.06 -1.05
C HIS A 51 14.31 5.35 -1.93
N THR A 52 13.89 4.90 -3.11
CA THR A 52 14.74 4.18 -4.06
C THR A 52 15.79 5.07 -4.71
N ARG A 53 15.53 6.38 -4.79
CA ARG A 53 16.31 7.34 -5.60
C ARG A 53 16.40 6.93 -7.08
N ILE A 54 15.41 6.16 -7.55
CA ILE A 54 15.24 5.76 -8.94
C ILE A 54 14.05 6.54 -9.49
N PHE A 55 14.35 7.50 -10.36
CA PHE A 55 13.39 8.43 -10.97
C PHE A 55 13.94 8.88 -12.34
N PRO A 56 13.07 9.28 -13.29
CA PRO A 56 13.53 9.95 -14.52
C PRO A 56 14.27 11.25 -14.17
N PRO A 57 15.43 11.56 -14.80
CA PRO A 57 16.25 12.72 -14.45
C PRO A 57 15.51 14.08 -14.45
N GLU A 58 14.53 14.24 -15.34
CA GLU A 58 13.67 15.42 -15.45
C GLU A 58 12.80 15.68 -14.20
N TYR A 59 12.61 14.69 -13.33
CA TYR A 59 11.84 14.78 -12.10
C TYR A 59 12.70 14.72 -10.83
N GLU A 60 13.99 15.07 -10.89
CA GLU A 60 14.88 15.04 -9.73
C GLU A 60 14.38 15.91 -8.57
N GLU A 61 13.90 17.13 -8.87
CA GLU A 61 13.38 18.06 -7.85
C GLU A 61 12.09 17.54 -7.19
N ASP A 62 11.28 16.78 -7.95
CA ASP A 62 10.02 16.22 -7.50
C ASP A 62 10.10 14.77 -7.01
N ALA A 63 11.31 14.18 -7.00
CA ALA A 63 11.50 12.75 -6.71
C ALA A 63 10.86 12.31 -5.38
N SER A 64 10.88 13.19 -4.38
CA SER A 64 10.31 12.97 -3.05
C SER A 64 8.92 13.61 -2.86
N THR A 65 8.46 14.41 -3.80
CA THR A 65 7.18 15.12 -3.75
C THR A 65 6.03 14.15 -3.98
N THR A 66 4.95 14.33 -3.22
CA THR A 66 3.69 13.64 -3.49
C THR A 66 2.95 14.43 -4.57
N ILE A 67 2.87 13.88 -5.77
CA ILE A 67 2.19 14.52 -6.91
C ILE A 67 0.75 14.01 -6.95
N LEU A 68 -0.22 14.92 -6.88
CA LEU A 68 -1.64 14.58 -7.00
C LEU A 68 -2.05 14.53 -8.47
N ILE A 69 -2.84 13.52 -8.82
CA ILE A 69 -3.47 13.33 -10.13
C ILE A 69 -4.97 13.40 -9.89
N ASP A 70 -5.51 14.61 -9.97
CA ASP A 70 -6.94 14.89 -9.92
C ASP A 70 -7.48 15.37 -11.27
N ASN A 71 -6.64 15.88 -12.18
CA ASN A 71 -7.07 16.30 -13.52
C ASN A 71 -7.03 15.13 -14.51
N TYR A 72 -8.07 14.30 -14.51
CA TYR A 72 -8.26 13.20 -15.45
C TYR A 72 -9.74 13.03 -15.84
N VAL A 73 -10.00 12.55 -17.06
CA VAL A 73 -11.34 12.21 -17.56
C VAL A 73 -11.66 10.75 -17.26
N ASP A 74 -10.69 9.86 -17.48
CA ASP A 74 -10.83 8.44 -17.19
C ASP A 74 -9.54 7.79 -16.66
N LEU A 75 -9.59 6.50 -16.32
CA LEU A 75 -8.44 5.78 -15.77
C LEU A 75 -7.28 5.60 -16.78
N LYS A 76 -7.49 5.83 -18.08
CA LYS A 76 -6.41 5.80 -19.07
C LYS A 76 -5.53 7.03 -18.96
N ASP A 77 -6.10 8.19 -18.64
CA ASP A 77 -5.33 9.40 -18.35
C ASP A 77 -4.46 9.20 -17.11
N VAL A 78 -5.01 8.60 -16.05
CA VAL A 78 -4.25 8.23 -14.83
C VAL A 78 -3.11 7.28 -15.19
N LYS A 79 -3.36 6.27 -16.03
CA LYS A 79 -2.31 5.37 -16.55
C LYS A 79 -1.25 6.13 -17.36
N GLY A 80 -1.65 7.13 -18.14
CA GLY A 80 -0.75 8.01 -18.89
C GLY A 80 0.21 8.73 -17.96
N TRP A 81 -0.29 9.36 -16.90
CA TRP A 81 0.53 10.00 -15.88
C TRP A 81 1.46 9.02 -15.16
N ILE A 82 0.98 7.81 -14.83
CA ILE A 82 1.83 6.76 -14.22
C ILE A 82 2.97 6.36 -15.17
N LEU A 83 2.71 6.26 -16.49
CA LEU A 83 3.71 5.92 -17.49
C LEU A 83 4.71 7.05 -17.76
N GLU A 84 4.29 8.30 -17.56
CA GLU A 84 5.16 9.48 -17.63
C GLU A 84 6.11 9.53 -16.42
N PHE A 85 5.57 9.43 -15.20
CA PHE A 85 6.37 9.55 -13.99
C PHE A 85 7.18 8.29 -13.64
N LEU A 86 6.75 7.11 -14.09
CA LEU A 86 7.32 5.80 -13.73
C LEU A 86 7.57 5.66 -12.21
N PRO A 87 6.52 5.83 -11.39
CA PRO A 87 6.69 6.10 -9.97
C PRO A 87 7.11 4.88 -9.16
N GLU A 88 7.82 5.12 -8.08
CA GLU A 88 8.13 4.13 -7.04
C GLU A 88 6.85 3.60 -6.41
N SER A 89 5.80 4.42 -6.29
CA SER A 89 4.54 4.01 -5.67
C SER A 89 3.36 4.85 -6.18
N VAL A 90 2.23 4.18 -6.40
CA VAL A 90 0.95 4.80 -6.76
C VAL A 90 -0.01 4.67 -5.57
N TYR A 91 -0.76 5.74 -5.31
CA TYR A 91 -1.70 5.87 -4.21
C TYR A 91 -3.04 6.39 -4.73
N TYR A 92 -4.07 6.26 -3.91
CA TYR A 92 -5.32 7.00 -4.05
C TYR A 92 -5.68 7.65 -2.72
N ASP A 93 -6.39 8.77 -2.80
CA ASP A 93 -7.00 9.43 -1.65
C ASP A 93 -8.26 8.65 -1.25
N ARG A 94 -8.29 8.23 0.01
CA ARG A 94 -9.41 7.48 0.60
C ARG A 94 -10.64 8.35 0.82
N SER A 95 -10.50 9.68 0.72
CA SER A 95 -11.63 10.61 0.75
C SER A 95 -12.32 10.68 -0.61
N VAL A 96 -13.62 10.92 -0.54
CA VAL A 96 -14.46 11.18 -1.70
C VAL A 96 -14.98 12.61 -1.62
N TYR A 97 -15.03 13.26 -2.77
CA TYR A 97 -15.32 14.68 -2.89
C TYR A 97 -16.62 14.93 -3.66
N ASP A 98 -17.39 15.92 -3.22
CA ASP A 98 -18.51 16.46 -4.00
C ASP A 98 -18.03 17.33 -5.18
N GLU A 99 -18.98 17.81 -5.99
CA GLU A 99 -18.69 18.68 -7.14
C GLU A 99 -18.04 20.01 -6.74
N GLN A 100 -18.17 20.43 -5.48
CA GLN A 100 -17.56 21.63 -4.93
C GLN A 100 -16.17 21.35 -4.30
N GLY A 101 -15.67 20.12 -4.39
CA GLY A 101 -14.38 19.71 -3.84
C GLY A 101 -14.35 19.53 -2.33
N ARG A 102 -15.51 19.44 -1.66
CA ARG A 102 -15.60 19.17 -0.23
C ARG A 102 -15.58 17.67 0.02
N ALA A 103 -14.80 17.23 1.00
CA ALA A 103 -14.80 15.84 1.41
C ALA A 103 -16.15 15.48 2.04
N ILE A 104 -16.87 14.53 1.42
CA ILE A 104 -18.19 14.06 1.89
C ILE A 104 -18.12 12.74 2.66
N GLY A 105 -16.95 12.13 2.71
CA GLY A 105 -16.67 10.94 3.49
C GLY A 105 -15.25 10.45 3.24
N GLN A 106 -14.83 9.46 4.01
CA GLN A 106 -13.51 8.89 3.90
C GLN A 106 -13.52 7.42 4.29
N GLU A 107 -12.98 6.59 3.41
CA GLU A 107 -12.71 5.19 3.70
C GLU A 107 -11.76 5.09 4.89
N MET A 108 -12.19 4.34 5.91
CA MET A 108 -11.33 3.99 7.03
C MET A 108 -10.47 2.79 6.64
N ALA A 109 -9.18 2.87 6.91
CA ALA A 109 -8.27 1.75 6.74
C ALA A 109 -7.26 1.69 7.87
N PHE A 110 -6.81 0.48 8.17
CA PHE A 110 -5.78 0.17 9.15
C PHE A 110 -4.54 -0.26 8.40
N ASP A 111 -3.39 0.31 8.72
CA ASP A 111 -2.11 -0.06 8.12
C ASP A 111 -1.24 -0.79 9.15
N LEU A 112 -0.81 -1.99 8.78
CA LEU A 112 0.12 -2.81 9.54
C LEU A 112 1.38 -2.96 8.69
N ASP A 113 2.43 -2.25 9.06
CA ASP A 113 3.75 -2.30 8.41
C ASP A 113 4.79 -2.86 9.40
N PRO A 114 5.82 -3.59 8.93
CA PRO A 114 6.97 -3.96 9.75
C PRO A 114 7.60 -2.81 10.57
N GLU A 115 7.50 -1.56 10.12
CA GLU A 115 7.98 -0.38 10.86
C GLU A 115 7.29 -0.19 12.22
N ASN A 116 6.06 -0.68 12.38
CA ASN A 116 5.29 -0.55 13.62
C ASN A 116 5.56 -1.70 14.61
N LEU A 117 6.46 -2.62 14.27
CA LEU A 117 6.74 -3.83 15.05
C LEU A 117 8.17 -3.86 15.57
N THR A 118 8.37 -4.59 16.66
CA THR A 118 9.70 -4.98 17.13
C THR A 118 10.02 -6.38 16.61
N CYS A 119 11.01 -6.46 15.72
CA CYS A 119 11.50 -7.73 15.21
C CYS A 119 12.33 -8.44 16.29
N PRO A 120 12.09 -9.73 16.59
CA PRO A 120 12.90 -10.46 17.57
C PRO A 120 14.36 -10.66 17.14
N ILE A 121 14.66 -10.49 15.84
CA ILE A 121 15.99 -10.65 15.27
C ILE A 121 16.68 -9.30 15.07
N HIS A 122 15.95 -8.30 14.56
CA HIS A 122 16.52 -7.03 14.10
C HIS A 122 16.20 -5.83 15.01
N GLY A 123 15.46 -6.06 16.10
CA GLY A 123 15.09 -5.03 17.06
C GLY A 123 13.94 -4.14 16.59
N SER A 124 13.82 -2.97 17.22
CA SER A 124 12.79 -1.96 16.95
C SER A 124 13.11 -1.13 15.70
N LEU A 125 12.15 -0.30 15.27
CA LEU A 125 12.39 0.71 14.23
C LEU A 125 13.56 1.65 14.60
N GLU A 126 13.68 2.05 15.88
CA GLU A 126 14.79 2.90 16.33
C GLU A 126 16.15 2.22 16.11
N ASP A 127 16.25 0.92 16.42
CA ASP A 127 17.47 0.13 16.22
C ASP A 127 17.83 0.01 14.74
N LYS A 128 16.82 -0.14 13.87
CA LYS A 128 17.01 -0.15 12.42
C LYS A 128 17.42 1.21 11.89
N MET A 129 16.79 2.30 12.36
CA MET A 129 17.14 3.66 11.94
C MET A 129 18.59 4.02 12.29
N ARG A 130 19.07 3.60 13.47
CA ARG A 130 20.49 3.76 13.87
C ARG A 130 21.47 3.06 12.93
N ARG A 131 21.02 2.01 12.23
CA ARG A 131 21.79 1.27 11.22
C ARG A 131 21.51 1.73 9.79
N HIS A 132 20.70 2.77 9.59
CA HIS A 132 20.19 3.23 8.29
C HIS A 132 19.39 2.15 7.53
N GLU A 133 18.68 1.30 8.27
CA GLU A 133 17.89 0.17 7.79
C GLU A 133 16.37 0.37 8.01
N GLY A 134 15.90 1.62 8.14
CA GLY A 134 14.51 1.92 8.54
C GLY A 134 13.44 1.31 7.62
N LEU A 135 13.74 1.10 6.34
CA LEU A 135 12.81 0.47 5.37
C LEU A 135 13.11 -1.03 5.16
N SER A 136 14.11 -1.57 5.87
CA SER A 136 14.45 -2.99 5.84
C SER A 136 13.44 -3.78 6.65
N PHE A 137 13.12 -4.97 6.16
CA PHE A 137 12.30 -5.93 6.88
C PHE A 137 12.67 -7.35 6.47
N CYS A 138 12.41 -8.32 7.36
CA CYS A 138 12.67 -9.73 7.08
C CYS A 138 11.39 -10.56 6.96
N GLU A 139 11.55 -11.83 6.58
CA GLU A 139 10.45 -12.79 6.44
C GLU A 139 9.69 -13.00 7.75
N VAL A 140 10.40 -12.96 8.89
CA VAL A 140 9.80 -13.05 10.22
C VAL A 140 8.87 -11.87 10.49
N GLU A 141 9.24 -10.66 10.06
CA GLU A 141 8.37 -9.50 10.23
C GLU A 141 7.13 -9.60 9.37
N LEU A 142 7.24 -10.05 8.12
CA LEU A 142 6.07 -10.33 7.28
C LEU A 142 5.11 -11.30 7.94
N GLU A 143 5.63 -12.37 8.54
CA GLU A 143 4.81 -13.36 9.23
C GLU A 143 4.14 -12.78 10.49
N ILE A 144 4.85 -11.95 11.26
CA ILE A 144 4.26 -11.25 12.41
C ILE A 144 3.15 -10.31 11.95
N VAL A 145 3.40 -9.46 10.94
CA VAL A 145 2.38 -8.53 10.41
C VAL A 145 1.16 -9.31 9.90
N LYS A 146 1.36 -10.43 9.18
CA LYS A 146 0.27 -11.29 8.70
C LYS A 146 -0.59 -11.80 9.85
N ASN A 147 0.04 -12.33 10.89
CA ASN A 147 -0.66 -12.85 12.07
C ASN A 147 -1.39 -11.74 12.84
N GLU A 148 -0.80 -10.56 12.98
CA GLU A 148 -1.47 -9.39 13.58
C GLU A 148 -2.63 -8.90 12.72
N THR A 149 -2.52 -8.98 11.39
CA THR A 149 -3.59 -8.64 10.44
C THR A 149 -4.80 -9.57 10.60
N ILE A 150 -4.56 -10.88 10.74
CA ILE A 150 -5.64 -11.87 10.98
C ILE A 150 -6.38 -11.54 12.27
N LYS A 151 -5.64 -11.34 13.38
CA LYS A 151 -6.24 -11.01 14.69
C LYS A 151 -7.03 -9.69 14.64
N LEU A 152 -6.47 -8.67 13.98
CA LEU A 152 -7.15 -7.38 13.85
C LEU A 152 -8.40 -7.50 12.99
N TYR A 153 -8.35 -8.26 11.89
CA TYR A 153 -9.52 -8.53 11.06
C TYR A 153 -10.62 -9.20 11.88
N GLU A 154 -10.30 -10.24 12.65
CA GLU A 154 -11.26 -10.93 13.52
C GLU A 154 -11.91 -9.96 14.51
N GLU A 155 -11.14 -9.06 15.13
CA GLU A 155 -11.69 -8.05 16.04
C GLU A 155 -12.59 -7.05 15.33
N LEU A 156 -12.17 -6.53 14.17
CA LEU A 156 -12.94 -5.57 13.38
C LEU A 156 -14.22 -6.20 12.81
N SER A 157 -14.20 -7.48 12.46
CA SER A 157 -15.34 -8.22 11.90
C SER A 157 -16.51 -8.35 12.88
N LYS A 158 -16.28 -8.12 14.18
CA LYS A 158 -17.34 -8.04 15.20
C LYS A 158 -18.19 -6.78 15.07
N ARG A 159 -17.69 -5.74 14.39
CA ARG A 159 -18.32 -4.42 14.25
C ARG A 159 -18.62 -4.04 12.81
N PHE A 160 -17.84 -4.53 11.86
CA PHE A 160 -17.92 -4.18 10.44
C PHE A 160 -18.22 -5.42 9.60
N SER A 161 -19.05 -5.24 8.59
CA SER A 161 -19.52 -6.32 7.73
C SER A 161 -18.78 -6.41 6.41
N ASN A 162 -18.16 -5.32 5.95
CA ASN A 162 -17.52 -5.23 4.65
C ASN A 162 -16.05 -4.81 4.81
N LEU A 163 -15.21 -5.81 5.08
CA LEU A 163 -13.77 -5.64 5.23
C LEU A 163 -13.04 -6.22 4.01
N ARG A 164 -11.94 -5.58 3.60
CA ARG A 164 -11.01 -6.14 2.59
C ARG A 164 -9.58 -6.06 3.07
N VAL A 165 -8.82 -7.14 2.88
CA VAL A 165 -7.39 -7.17 3.16
C VAL A 165 -6.60 -6.92 1.86
N VAL A 166 -5.57 -6.09 1.94
CA VAL A 166 -4.67 -5.80 0.82
C VAL A 166 -3.23 -5.97 1.28
N TYR A 167 -2.47 -6.83 0.62
CA TYR A 167 -1.03 -6.87 0.76
C TYR A 167 -0.42 -5.62 0.10
N SER A 168 0.27 -4.79 0.88
CA SER A 168 0.80 -3.48 0.46
C SER A 168 2.20 -3.56 -0.18
N GLY A 169 2.80 -4.75 -0.20
CA GLY A 169 4.19 -5.00 -0.61
C GLY A 169 5.14 -5.22 0.56
N ARG A 170 4.86 -4.66 1.74
CA ARG A 170 5.67 -4.84 2.96
C ARG A 170 4.86 -5.32 4.15
N GLY A 171 3.58 -5.00 4.16
CA GLY A 171 2.65 -5.38 5.20
C GLY A 171 1.25 -5.47 4.61
N PHE A 172 0.25 -5.14 5.41
CA PHE A 172 -1.14 -5.29 5.02
C PHE A 172 -1.97 -4.08 5.40
N HIS A 173 -2.96 -3.80 4.57
CA HIS A 173 -4.03 -2.87 4.90
C HIS A 173 -5.32 -3.65 5.15
N ILE A 174 -6.10 -3.23 6.13
CA ILE A 174 -7.50 -3.63 6.28
C ILE A 174 -8.36 -2.42 5.95
N HIS A 175 -9.15 -2.55 4.89
CA HIS A 175 -10.06 -1.53 4.38
C HIS A 175 -11.46 -1.79 4.92
N VAL A 176 -12.11 -0.77 5.50
CA VAL A 176 -13.50 -0.82 5.98
C VAL A 176 -14.41 -0.11 5.00
N LEU A 177 -15.28 -0.88 4.35
CA LEU A 177 -16.12 -0.44 3.23
C LEU A 177 -17.61 -0.36 3.60
N ASP A 178 -17.96 -0.50 4.87
CA ASP A 178 -19.31 -0.26 5.38
C ASP A 178 -19.72 1.21 5.11
N GLU A 179 -20.89 1.42 4.48
CA GLU A 179 -21.37 2.77 4.09
C GLU A 179 -21.50 3.70 5.31
N GLU A 180 -21.88 3.16 6.47
CA GLU A 180 -21.95 3.92 7.71
C GLU A 180 -20.57 4.37 8.22
N ALA A 181 -19.53 3.52 8.08
CA ALA A 181 -18.18 3.85 8.52
C ALA A 181 -17.57 4.97 7.67
N PHE A 182 -17.96 5.04 6.41
CA PHE A 182 -17.53 6.07 5.45
C PHE A 182 -17.90 7.50 5.91
N GLY A 183 -19.05 7.64 6.59
CA GLY A 183 -19.54 8.91 7.11
C GLY A 183 -19.01 9.30 8.50
N TRP A 184 -18.11 8.51 9.10
CA TRP A 184 -17.60 8.83 10.44
C TRP A 184 -16.74 10.10 10.43
N SER A 185 -16.76 10.84 11.55
CA SER A 185 -15.83 11.94 11.76
C SER A 185 -14.41 11.44 12.02
N ALA A 186 -13.41 12.31 11.81
CA ALA A 186 -12.03 12.00 12.17
C ALA A 186 -11.86 11.68 13.66
N GLU A 187 -12.62 12.35 14.53
CA GLU A 187 -12.66 12.08 15.96
C GLU A 187 -13.12 10.65 16.26
N LYS A 188 -14.25 10.22 15.70
CA LYS A 188 -14.79 8.86 15.90
C LYS A 188 -13.85 7.77 15.37
N ARG A 189 -13.19 8.01 14.24
CA ARG A 189 -12.14 7.09 13.73
C ARG A 189 -10.92 7.07 14.66
N GLY A 190 -10.53 8.22 15.20
CA GLY A 190 -9.45 8.33 16.17
C GLY A 190 -9.74 7.61 17.49
N GLU A 191 -10.98 7.67 17.98
CA GLU A 191 -11.41 6.88 19.15
C GLU A 191 -11.28 5.38 18.91
N LEU A 192 -11.73 4.89 17.74
CA LEU A 192 -11.56 3.48 17.36
C LEU A 192 -10.08 3.11 17.23
N ALA A 193 -9.25 3.96 16.64
CA ALA A 193 -7.82 3.73 16.53
C ALA A 193 -7.17 3.55 17.91
N LYS A 194 -7.49 4.43 18.85
CA LYS A 194 -7.03 4.34 20.25
C LYS A 194 -7.55 3.09 20.94
N GLU A 195 -8.80 2.71 20.71
CA GLU A 195 -9.38 1.47 21.22
C GLU A 195 -8.60 0.24 20.75
N MET A 196 -8.30 0.16 19.44
CA MET A 196 -7.52 -0.95 18.89
C MET A 196 -6.09 -0.98 19.45
N LYS A 197 -5.43 0.17 19.57
CA LYS A 197 -4.11 0.25 20.23
C LYS A 197 -4.14 -0.20 21.68
N ASN A 198 -5.16 0.20 22.45
CA ASN A 198 -5.33 -0.23 23.84
C ASN A 198 -5.57 -1.73 23.98
N LYS A 199 -6.13 -2.38 22.94
CA LYS A 199 -6.25 -3.83 22.83
C LYS A 199 -4.94 -4.53 22.44
N GLY A 200 -3.89 -3.77 22.14
CA GLY A 200 -2.55 -4.28 21.82
C GLY A 200 -2.24 -4.36 20.33
N PHE A 201 -3.13 -3.88 19.44
CA PHE A 201 -2.87 -3.92 18.00
C PHE A 201 -1.87 -2.83 17.57
N MET A 202 -0.91 -3.22 16.72
CA MET A 202 0.19 -2.38 16.25
C MET A 202 -0.18 -1.62 14.97
N ILE A 203 -1.22 -0.79 15.06
CA ILE A 203 -1.73 0.02 13.94
C ILE A 203 -1.17 1.45 13.94
N ASP A 204 -1.15 2.07 12.77
CA ASP A 204 -0.95 3.51 12.63
C ASP A 204 -2.26 4.29 12.89
N GLU A 205 -2.29 5.08 13.96
CA GLU A 205 -3.42 5.94 14.33
C GLU A 205 -3.65 7.08 13.31
N TRP A 206 -2.59 7.59 12.69
CA TRP A 206 -2.67 8.66 11.68
C TRP A 206 -3.33 8.17 10.39
N VAL A 207 -3.07 6.93 10.01
CA VAL A 207 -3.77 6.27 8.89
C VAL A 207 -5.23 6.00 9.27
N THR A 208 -5.47 5.45 10.46
CA THR A 208 -6.82 5.03 10.88
C THR A 208 -7.77 6.22 11.10
N SER A 209 -7.31 7.28 11.79
CA SER A 209 -8.08 8.51 12.01
C SER A 209 -8.41 9.24 10.69
N GLY A 210 -7.59 9.01 9.66
CA GLY A 210 -7.75 9.59 8.35
C GLY A 210 -6.90 10.84 8.10
N SER A 211 -6.01 11.20 9.02
CA SER A 211 -5.04 12.29 8.84
C SER A 211 -4.10 12.02 7.66
N MET A 212 -3.63 10.78 7.49
CA MET A 212 -2.92 10.33 6.30
C MET A 212 -3.92 9.80 5.27
N ARG A 213 -4.41 10.63 4.35
CA ARG A 213 -5.51 10.22 3.45
C ARG A 213 -5.11 9.24 2.34
N LEU A 214 -3.85 9.29 1.89
CA LEU A 214 -3.36 8.48 0.79
C LEU A 214 -3.05 7.05 1.24
N ILE A 215 -3.48 6.07 0.45
CA ILE A 215 -3.14 4.66 0.63
C ILE A 215 -2.75 4.04 -0.70
N ARG A 216 -1.88 3.03 -0.67
CA ARG A 216 -1.31 2.45 -1.88
C ARG A 216 -2.41 1.84 -2.75
N LEU A 217 -2.39 2.14 -4.05
CA LEU A 217 -3.41 1.70 -5.01
C LEU A 217 -3.32 0.19 -5.24
N PRO A 218 -4.39 -0.58 -5.01
CA PRO A 218 -4.44 -1.98 -5.37
C PRO A 218 -4.14 -2.21 -6.85
N TYR A 219 -3.45 -3.31 -7.12
CA TYR A 219 -2.92 -3.74 -8.41
C TYR A 219 -1.77 -2.89 -8.97
N SER A 220 -1.34 -1.82 -8.28
CA SER A 220 -0.13 -1.07 -8.66
C SER A 220 1.15 -1.79 -8.20
N LEU A 221 2.31 -1.26 -8.61
CA LEU A 221 3.62 -1.78 -8.21
C LEU A 221 4.15 -0.99 -7.00
N HIS A 222 4.57 -1.70 -5.95
CA HIS A 222 5.46 -1.13 -4.94
C HIS A 222 6.91 -1.26 -5.44
N GLY A 223 7.42 -0.18 -6.01
CA GLY A 223 8.70 -0.13 -6.71
C GLY A 223 9.94 -0.35 -5.84
N MET A 224 9.87 -0.14 -4.53
CA MET A 224 10.99 -0.41 -3.59
C MET A 224 11.25 -1.90 -3.38
N VAL A 225 10.21 -2.72 -3.44
CA VAL A 225 10.28 -4.17 -3.15
C VAL A 225 9.93 -5.03 -4.37
N SER A 226 9.52 -4.41 -5.48
CA SER A 226 9.05 -5.09 -6.69
C SER A 226 7.96 -6.13 -6.37
N ARG A 227 6.91 -5.66 -5.71
CA ARG A 227 5.71 -6.46 -5.39
C ARG A 227 4.45 -5.74 -5.86
N ILE A 228 3.51 -6.51 -6.38
CA ILE A 228 2.19 -6.03 -6.78
C ILE A 228 1.33 -5.90 -5.53
N VAL A 229 0.68 -4.76 -5.38
CA VAL A 229 -0.26 -4.49 -4.30
C VAL A 229 -1.51 -5.33 -4.54
N THR A 230 -1.74 -6.33 -3.69
CA THR A 230 -2.66 -7.42 -4.06
C THR A 230 -3.75 -7.56 -3.00
N PRO A 231 -5.03 -7.36 -3.36
CA PRO A 231 -6.14 -7.74 -2.48
C PRO A 231 -6.13 -9.25 -2.22
N ILE A 232 -6.25 -9.64 -0.96
CA ILE A 232 -6.20 -11.04 -0.49
C ILE A 232 -7.53 -11.35 0.20
N ASP A 233 -8.11 -12.51 -0.11
CA ASP A 233 -9.27 -13.00 0.63
C ASP A 233 -8.83 -13.42 2.04
N ILE A 234 -9.61 -13.04 3.06
CA ILE A 234 -9.25 -13.35 4.44
C ILE A 234 -9.10 -14.86 4.68
N SER A 235 -9.88 -15.69 3.98
CA SER A 235 -9.81 -17.16 4.08
C SER A 235 -8.49 -17.74 3.56
N GLU A 236 -7.77 -17.00 2.71
CA GLU A 236 -6.48 -17.41 2.15
C GLU A 236 -5.30 -16.87 2.98
N LEU A 237 -5.53 -15.88 3.85
CA LEU A 237 -4.46 -15.11 4.48
C LEU A 237 -3.56 -15.95 5.38
N ASP A 238 -4.09 -16.96 6.06
CA ASP A 238 -3.31 -17.85 6.94
C ASP A 238 -2.18 -18.58 6.17
N HIS A 239 -2.49 -19.03 4.95
CA HIS A 239 -1.57 -19.76 4.07
C HIS A 239 -0.86 -18.86 3.05
N PHE A 240 -1.13 -17.56 3.07
CA PHE A 240 -0.56 -16.61 2.11
C PHE A 240 0.92 -16.35 2.40
N ASN A 241 1.77 -16.60 1.41
CA ASN A 241 3.20 -16.27 1.46
C ASN A 241 3.52 -15.16 0.44
N PRO A 242 3.69 -13.89 0.85
CA PRO A 242 3.96 -12.78 -0.08
C PRO A 242 5.30 -12.88 -0.84
N ILE A 243 6.20 -13.76 -0.41
CA ILE A 243 7.50 -13.98 -1.07
C ILE A 243 7.33 -14.85 -2.31
N GLU A 244 6.43 -15.84 -2.25
CA GLU A 244 6.26 -16.90 -3.23
C GLU A 244 4.95 -16.80 -4.02
N ASP A 245 3.96 -16.05 -3.54
CA ASP A 245 2.67 -15.92 -4.20
C ASP A 245 2.80 -15.22 -5.56
N GLU A 246 2.55 -15.97 -6.62
CA GLU A 246 2.65 -15.54 -8.01
C GLU A 246 1.79 -14.31 -8.35
N ARG A 247 0.71 -14.05 -7.61
CA ARG A 247 -0.15 -12.86 -7.78
C ARG A 247 0.57 -11.58 -7.37
N CYS A 248 1.53 -11.69 -6.44
CA CYS A 248 2.28 -10.55 -5.91
C CYS A 248 3.59 -10.28 -6.67
N ILE A 249 4.02 -11.19 -7.54
CA ILE A 249 5.30 -11.12 -8.24
C ILE A 249 5.06 -10.61 -9.69
N PRO A 250 5.66 -9.48 -10.10
CA PRO A 250 5.54 -9.00 -11.47
C PRO A 250 6.34 -9.87 -12.46
N SER A 251 5.90 -9.93 -13.71
CA SER A 251 6.47 -10.82 -14.74
C SER A 251 7.99 -10.64 -14.93
N PHE A 252 8.50 -9.41 -14.83
CA PHE A 252 9.92 -9.10 -15.01
C PHE A 252 10.83 -9.76 -13.95
N LEU A 253 10.29 -10.19 -12.80
CA LEU A 253 11.02 -11.00 -11.82
C LEU A 253 10.95 -12.49 -12.12
N LYS A 254 9.86 -12.96 -12.73
CA LYS A 254 9.66 -14.38 -13.11
C LYS A 254 10.59 -14.79 -14.24
N HIS A 255 10.73 -13.93 -15.26
CA HIS A 255 11.58 -14.23 -16.41
C HIS A 255 13.08 -14.31 -16.09
N LYS A 256 13.54 -13.66 -15.01
CA LYS A 256 14.95 -13.73 -14.57
C LYS A 256 15.29 -15.04 -13.85
N SER A 257 14.31 -15.77 -13.30
CA SER A 257 14.59 -17.07 -12.65
C SER A 257 14.81 -18.19 -13.68
N LEU A 258 14.09 -18.15 -14.81
CA LEU A 258 14.20 -19.15 -15.89
C LEU A 258 15.52 -19.12 -16.65
N LEU A 259 16.23 -17.98 -16.64
CA LEU A 259 17.55 -17.83 -17.29
C LEU A 259 18.73 -18.22 -16.38
N ARG A 260 18.46 -18.64 -15.14
CA ARG A 260 19.47 -19.09 -14.16
C ARG A 260 19.31 -20.56 -13.74
N GLY A 261 18.45 -21.31 -14.43
CA GLY A 261 18.26 -22.76 -14.26
C GLY A 261 19.03 -23.57 -15.29
#